data_AF-A0A7V4MZY9-F1
#
_entry.id   AF-A0A7V4MZY9-F1
#
_cell.length_a   1.000
_cell.length_b   1.000
_cell.length_c   1.000
_cell.angle_alpha   90.00
_cell.angle_beta   90.00
_cell.angle_gamma   90.00
#
_symmetry.space_group_name_H-M   'P 1'
#
loop_
_entity.id
_entity.type
_entity.pdbx_description
1 polymer ?
#
loop_
_entity_poly.entity_id
_entity_poly.type
_entity_poly.pdbx_seq_one_letter_code
_entity_poly.pdbx_strand_id
1 'polypeptide(L)'
;MDTATDALTGRLVFPNGLTYKLQLVIFAMFVAVLAVSWVERRLWCRHLCPLGALLGLIGRMALFGRVVDQEACTSCEACTTVCPMDAVRDGGRSTDCSRCEASLECADVCPQGAIRWGRRPRKQHVHDPSRRALLKAGGLAVVGGFFLFTGLGRIQRDVFLIRPPGSRSELDFMATCARCAQCMKVCPTNVIQPAIFAAGVEGFFTPQMDYRRGYCDWSCNECGKVCPTQAIRELSLVEKRLKVIGRAYIDHNTCIPWSQGRDCLVCQELCPVPEKAIVFETGGQGQSGQGQSGQGQGGQGQGRGLSRGGIKLPRVVPERCIGCGVCEYNCPVVNEAAIRVRAVEQTGLLSK
;
A
#
# COMPACT_ATOMS: atom_id res chain seq x y z
N MET A 1 9.08 23.09 21.16
CA MET A 1 8.98 21.88 20.34
C MET A 1 10.40 21.39 20.14
N ASP A 2 10.69 20.19 20.63
CA ASP A 2 12.06 19.74 20.82
C ASP A 2 12.76 19.44 19.49
N THR A 3 13.97 19.95 19.34
CA THR A 3 14.87 19.71 18.20
C THR A 3 15.10 18.22 17.95
N ALA A 4 15.06 17.40 19.00
CA ALA A 4 15.13 15.94 18.88
C ALA A 4 13.91 15.37 18.13
N THR A 5 12.72 15.87 18.41
CA THR A 5 11.46 15.45 17.78
C THR A 5 11.38 15.92 16.33
N ASP A 6 11.86 17.12 16.03
CA ASP A 6 11.91 17.64 14.64
C ASP A 6 12.99 16.93 13.78
N ALA A 7 14.10 16.49 14.40
CA ALA A 7 15.10 15.66 13.74
C ALA A 7 14.57 14.24 13.47
N LEU A 8 13.94 13.60 14.46
CA LEU A 8 13.34 12.27 14.34
C LEU A 8 12.18 12.22 13.33
N THR A 9 11.46 13.34 13.16
CA THR A 9 10.37 13.45 12.17
C THR A 9 10.84 13.97 10.80
N GLY A 10 12.15 14.21 10.62
CA GLY A 10 12.74 14.64 9.34
C GLY A 10 12.42 16.08 8.93
N ARG A 11 11.86 16.89 9.83
CA ARG A 11 11.40 18.28 9.56
C ARG A 11 12.53 19.29 9.37
N LEU A 12 13.74 18.99 9.83
CA LEU A 12 14.90 19.89 9.68
C LEU A 12 15.43 19.98 8.23
N VAL A 13 15.15 18.97 7.39
CA VAL A 13 15.68 18.92 6.01
C VAL A 13 14.55 18.97 4.97
N PHE A 14 13.34 18.51 5.32
CA PHE A 14 12.20 18.50 4.43
C PHE A 14 11.03 19.25 5.06
N PRO A 15 10.48 20.30 4.43
CA PRO A 15 9.36 21.08 4.96
C PRO A 15 8.06 20.26 5.05
N ASN A 16 7.97 19.16 4.31
CA ASN A 16 6.90 18.17 4.42
C ASN A 16 7.46 16.93 5.14
N GLY A 17 6.77 16.44 6.17
CA GLY A 17 7.18 15.24 6.90
C GLY A 17 7.35 14.05 5.94
N LEU A 18 8.56 13.51 5.88
CA LEU A 18 8.87 12.32 5.08
C LEU A 18 8.03 11.16 5.60
N THR A 19 6.93 10.88 4.92
CA THR A 19 6.04 9.78 5.25
C THR A 19 6.64 8.50 4.68
N TYR A 20 7.61 7.92 5.39
CA TYR A 20 8.20 6.61 5.11
C TYR A 20 7.26 5.44 5.43
N LYS A 21 5.96 5.62 5.16
CA LYS A 21 4.93 4.65 5.53
C LYS A 21 5.21 3.28 4.92
N LEU A 22 5.72 3.24 3.68
CA LEU A 22 6.10 1.99 3.05
C LEU A 22 7.31 1.33 3.75
N GLN A 23 8.37 2.09 4.01
CA GLN A 23 9.57 1.56 4.64
C GLN A 23 9.29 1.05 6.05
N LEU A 24 8.42 1.73 6.80
CA LEU A 24 7.97 1.26 8.11
C LEU A 24 7.19 -0.06 8.00
N VAL A 25 6.31 -0.20 7.00
CA VAL A 25 5.60 -1.46 6.75
C VAL A 25 6.57 -2.58 6.36
N ILE A 26 7.53 -2.32 5.47
CA ILE A 26 8.56 -3.30 5.07
C ILE A 26 9.40 -3.70 6.28
N PHE A 27 9.85 -2.74 7.09
CA PHE A 27 10.63 -3.00 8.30
C PHE A 27 9.83 -3.81 9.32
N ALA A 28 8.57 -3.47 9.57
CA ALA A 28 7.69 -4.23 10.45
C ALA A 28 7.48 -5.66 9.95
N MET A 29 7.25 -5.85 8.65
CA MET A 29 7.15 -7.17 8.03
C MET A 29 8.44 -7.97 8.19
N PHE A 30 9.59 -7.35 7.97
CA PHE A 30 10.90 -7.98 8.14
C PHE A 30 11.15 -8.42 9.59
N VAL A 31 10.92 -7.53 10.56
CA VAL A 31 11.04 -7.85 11.99
C VAL A 31 10.08 -8.98 12.38
N ALA A 32 8.85 -8.97 11.86
CA ALA A 32 7.89 -10.05 12.10
C ALA A 32 8.40 -11.40 11.58
N VAL A 33 8.97 -11.45 10.35
CA VAL A 33 9.55 -12.68 9.79
C VAL A 33 10.72 -13.18 10.63
N LEU A 34 11.60 -12.29 11.10
CA LEU A 34 12.72 -12.66 11.98
C LEU A 34 12.24 -13.18 13.33
N ALA A 35 11.28 -12.49 13.96
CA ALA A 35 10.70 -12.90 15.24
C ALA A 35 10.07 -14.30 15.14
N VAL A 36 9.29 -14.55 14.07
CA VAL A 36 8.67 -15.85 13.81
C VAL A 36 9.73 -16.93 13.55
N SER A 37 10.81 -16.59 12.84
CA SER A 37 11.91 -17.53 12.56
C SER A 37 12.77 -17.85 13.78
N TRP A 38 12.81 -16.96 14.77
CA TRP A 38 13.52 -17.19 16.03
C TRP A 38 12.78 -18.18 16.92
N VAL A 39 11.45 -18.15 16.96
CA VAL A 39 10.64 -19.02 17.81
C VAL A 39 10.68 -20.49 17.36
N GLU A 40 10.70 -20.76 16.05
CA GLU A 40 10.81 -22.12 15.51
C GLU A 40 11.81 -22.20 14.35
N ARG A 41 12.82 -23.07 14.48
CA ARG A 41 13.71 -23.40 13.37
C ARG A 41 12.89 -23.98 12.21
N ARG A 42 12.99 -23.34 11.04
CA ARG A 42 12.29 -23.73 9.80
C ARG A 42 10.75 -23.69 9.89
N LEU A 43 10.17 -22.77 10.67
CA LEU A 43 8.71 -22.56 10.77
C LEU A 43 8.04 -22.43 9.39
N TRP A 44 8.63 -21.65 8.49
CA TRP A 44 8.11 -21.48 7.13
C TRP A 44 7.98 -22.82 6.41
N CYS A 45 9.06 -23.62 6.35
CA CYS A 45 9.06 -24.91 5.67
C CYS A 45 8.12 -25.93 6.34
N ARG A 46 8.01 -25.89 7.67
CA ARG A 46 7.22 -26.84 8.47
C ARG A 46 5.72 -26.53 8.48
N HIS A 47 5.33 -25.26 8.35
CA HIS A 47 3.97 -24.81 8.61
C HIS A 47 3.33 -23.92 7.54
N LEU A 48 4.10 -23.06 6.85
CA LEU A 48 3.53 -22.03 5.96
C LEU A 48 3.84 -22.29 4.47
N CYS A 49 4.85 -23.09 4.14
CA CYS A 49 5.31 -23.27 2.77
C CYS A 49 4.28 -24.06 1.93
N PRO A 50 3.69 -23.46 0.86
CA PRO A 50 2.72 -24.14 0.02
C PRO A 50 3.32 -25.34 -0.72
N LEU A 51 4.60 -25.26 -1.10
CA LEU A 51 5.33 -26.38 -1.70
C LEU A 51 5.49 -27.54 -0.71
N GLY A 52 5.78 -27.25 0.56
CA GLY A 52 5.86 -28.27 1.62
C GLY A 52 4.53 -28.96 1.85
N ALA A 53 3.41 -28.23 1.78
CA ALA A 53 2.07 -28.81 1.85
C ALA A 53 1.75 -29.73 0.67
N LEU A 54 2.15 -29.33 -0.56
CA LEU A 54 1.99 -30.13 -1.78
C LEU A 54 2.85 -31.41 -1.73
N LEU A 55 4.13 -31.28 -1.40
CA LEU A 55 5.04 -32.42 -1.25
C LEU A 55 4.60 -33.35 -0.12
N GLY A 56 4.06 -32.82 0.97
CA GLY A 56 3.47 -33.60 2.05
C GLY A 56 2.17 -34.32 1.68
N LEU A 57 1.49 -33.92 0.58
CA LEU A 57 0.35 -34.65 0.01
C LEU A 57 0.85 -35.81 -0.86
N ILE A 58 1.81 -35.52 -1.76
CA ILE A 58 2.42 -36.51 -2.66
C ILE A 58 3.22 -37.56 -1.87
N GLY A 59 3.94 -37.15 -0.83
CA GLY A 59 4.76 -38.00 0.03
C GLY A 59 3.98 -39.06 0.81
N ARG A 60 2.65 -38.92 0.93
CA ARG A 60 1.77 -39.97 1.48
C ARG A 60 1.64 -41.18 0.57
N MET A 61 1.75 -40.94 -0.74
CA MET A 61 1.69 -41.99 -1.76
C MET A 61 3.07 -42.60 -2.05
N ALA A 62 4.13 -42.10 -1.39
CA ALA A 62 5.47 -42.60 -1.60
C ALA A 62 5.59 -44.06 -1.14
N LEU A 63 5.89 -44.94 -2.10
CA LEU A 63 6.07 -46.38 -1.86
C LEU A 63 7.40 -46.70 -1.17
N PHE A 64 8.38 -45.81 -1.28
CA PHE A 64 9.73 -45.97 -0.73
C PHE A 64 10.02 -44.88 0.32
N GLY A 65 10.75 -45.25 1.36
CA GLY A 65 11.14 -44.33 2.43
C GLY A 65 11.89 -44.97 3.56
N ARG A 66 11.93 -44.24 4.68
CA ARG A 66 12.43 -44.70 5.97
C ARG A 66 11.65 -45.93 6.44
N VAL A 67 12.34 -47.05 6.61
CA VAL A 67 11.85 -48.30 7.22
C VAL A 67 12.65 -48.55 8.48
N VAL A 68 11.94 -48.84 9.58
CA VAL A 68 12.56 -49.09 10.89
C VAL A 68 12.33 -50.55 11.26
N ASP A 69 13.40 -51.23 11.65
CA ASP A 69 13.33 -52.54 12.28
C ASP A 69 12.86 -52.39 13.73
N GLN A 70 11.71 -52.98 14.06
CA GLN A 70 11.09 -52.83 15.36
C GLN A 70 11.79 -53.65 16.46
N GLU A 71 12.54 -54.69 16.09
CA GLU A 71 13.25 -55.57 17.02
C GLU A 71 14.60 -54.97 17.40
N ALA A 72 15.30 -54.36 16.42
CA ALA A 72 16.58 -53.68 16.66
C ALA A 72 16.43 -52.27 17.26
N CYS A 73 15.27 -51.62 17.16
CA CYS A 73 15.06 -50.27 17.66
C CYS A 73 14.90 -50.23 19.19
N THR A 74 15.80 -49.53 19.88
CA THR A 74 15.77 -49.34 21.34
C THR A 74 15.00 -48.09 21.80
N SER A 75 14.32 -47.39 20.88
CA SER A 75 13.62 -46.13 21.16
C SER A 75 14.48 -45.05 21.84
N CYS A 76 15.76 -44.93 21.46
CA CYS A 76 16.71 -43.95 22.01
C CYS A 76 16.49 -42.48 21.54
N GLU A 77 15.53 -42.23 20.66
CA GLU A 77 15.14 -40.91 20.13
C GLU A 77 16.22 -40.07 19.42
N ALA A 78 17.44 -40.59 19.22
CA ALA A 78 18.51 -39.91 18.48
C ALA A 78 18.09 -39.50 17.05
N CYS A 79 17.22 -40.29 16.41
CA CYS A 79 16.66 -39.96 15.10
C CYS A 79 15.62 -38.83 15.13
N THR A 80 14.95 -38.61 16.27
CA THR A 80 13.96 -37.55 16.45
C THR A 80 14.65 -36.20 16.60
N THR A 81 15.74 -36.14 17.36
CA THR A 81 16.50 -34.90 17.61
C THR A 81 17.15 -34.32 16.38
N VAL A 82 17.55 -35.18 15.43
CA VAL A 82 18.23 -34.78 14.19
C VAL A 82 17.22 -34.48 13.07
N CYS A 83 16.00 -35.01 13.13
CA CYS A 83 15.02 -34.84 12.05
C CYS A 83 14.61 -33.36 11.84
N PRO A 84 15.00 -32.72 10.73
CA PRO A 84 14.76 -31.29 10.52
C PRO A 84 13.27 -30.94 10.35
N MET A 85 12.46 -31.92 9.96
CA MET A 85 11.04 -31.77 9.66
C MET A 85 10.11 -32.33 10.76
N ASP A 86 10.67 -32.85 11.86
CA ASP A 86 9.90 -33.47 12.96
C ASP A 86 8.88 -34.50 12.44
N ALA A 87 9.40 -35.37 11.57
CA ALA A 87 8.65 -36.42 10.93
C ALA A 87 8.69 -37.73 11.71
N VAL A 88 9.64 -37.90 12.63
CA VAL A 88 9.80 -39.14 13.42
C VAL A 88 8.84 -39.11 14.61
N ARG A 89 8.12 -40.21 14.86
CA ARG A 89 7.15 -40.35 15.95
C ARG A 89 7.35 -41.66 16.72
N ASP A 90 6.61 -41.83 17.81
CA ASP A 90 6.60 -43.03 18.65
C ASP A 90 8.00 -43.48 19.10
N GLY A 91 8.76 -42.54 19.69
CA GLY A 91 10.10 -42.81 20.19
C GLY A 91 11.13 -43.20 19.13
N GLY A 92 10.86 -42.94 17.85
CA GLY A 92 11.72 -43.34 16.73
C GLY A 92 11.14 -44.43 15.84
N ARG A 93 10.04 -45.08 16.23
CA ARG A 93 9.53 -46.29 15.55
C ARG A 93 8.67 -46.01 14.35
N SER A 94 8.06 -44.83 14.25
CA SER A 94 7.17 -44.48 13.15
C SER A 94 7.58 -43.17 12.46
N THR A 95 7.00 -42.92 11.29
CA THR A 95 7.33 -41.76 10.45
C THR A 95 6.05 -41.12 9.88
N ASP A 96 5.85 -39.84 10.15
CA ASP A 96 4.86 -38.98 9.50
C ASP A 96 5.28 -38.72 8.04
N CYS A 97 4.72 -39.53 7.14
CA CYS A 97 5.01 -39.49 5.70
C CYS A 97 4.60 -38.17 5.05
N SER A 98 3.77 -37.34 5.71
CA SER A 98 3.41 -36.01 5.21
C SER A 98 4.47 -34.94 5.47
N ARG A 99 5.50 -35.27 6.27
CA ARG A 99 6.59 -34.35 6.63
C ARG A 99 7.98 -34.90 6.31
N CYS A 100 8.12 -36.21 6.17
CA CYS A 100 9.40 -36.84 5.87
C CYS A 100 9.87 -36.45 4.46
N GLU A 101 10.94 -35.66 4.39
CA GLU A 101 11.61 -35.27 3.14
C GLU A 101 12.60 -36.33 2.62
N ALA A 102 12.66 -37.51 3.26
CA ALA A 102 13.52 -38.62 2.86
C ALA A 102 15.03 -38.29 2.85
N SER A 103 15.48 -37.31 3.64
CA SER A 103 16.90 -36.96 3.81
C SER A 103 17.75 -38.03 4.49
N LEU A 104 17.11 -38.97 5.22
CA LEU A 104 17.75 -40.14 5.85
C LEU A 104 18.86 -39.85 6.87
N GLU A 105 19.07 -38.61 7.30
CA GLU A 105 20.02 -38.26 8.39
C GLU A 105 19.80 -39.11 9.66
N CYS A 106 18.56 -39.54 9.90
CA CYS A 106 18.22 -40.45 10.99
C CYS A 106 18.92 -41.81 10.93
N ALA A 107 19.26 -42.30 9.74
CA ALA A 107 19.94 -43.59 9.55
C ALA A 107 21.41 -43.49 9.95
N ASP A 108 22.06 -42.36 9.64
CA ASP A 108 23.47 -42.12 9.94
C ASP A 108 23.74 -42.02 11.45
N VAL A 109 22.79 -41.48 12.20
CA VAL A 109 22.90 -41.30 13.66
C VAL A 109 22.35 -42.47 14.47
N CYS A 110 21.82 -43.51 13.82
CA CYS A 110 21.20 -44.63 14.53
C CYS A 110 22.28 -45.56 15.13
N PRO A 111 22.40 -45.65 16.47
CA PRO A 111 23.46 -46.45 17.10
C PRO A 111 23.28 -47.96 16.89
N GLN A 112 22.06 -48.41 16.59
CA GLN A 112 21.71 -49.82 16.38
C GLN A 112 21.60 -50.20 14.90
N GLY A 113 21.80 -49.25 13.97
CA GLY A 113 21.64 -49.50 12.54
C GLY A 113 20.21 -49.92 12.12
N ALA A 114 19.20 -49.65 12.96
CA ALA A 114 17.84 -50.15 12.78
C ALA A 114 17.02 -49.44 11.68
N ILE A 115 17.61 -48.47 10.97
CA ILE A 115 16.91 -47.62 10.00
C ILE A 115 17.49 -47.84 8.61
N ARG A 116 16.64 -48.15 7.64
CA ARG A 116 17.04 -48.36 6.24
C ARG A 116 16.11 -47.68 5.26
N TRP A 117 16.62 -47.42 4.05
CA TRP A 117 15.78 -47.08 2.91
C TRP A 117 15.14 -48.35 2.34
N GLY A 118 13.83 -48.32 2.11
CA GLY A 118 13.15 -49.48 1.53
C GLY A 118 11.68 -49.22 1.22
N ARG A 119 11.00 -50.29 0.79
CA ARG A 119 9.54 -50.26 0.57
C ARG A 119 8.84 -50.05 1.91
N ARG A 120 8.05 -48.98 2.01
CA ARG A 120 7.38 -48.62 3.27
C ARG A 120 6.36 -49.72 3.66
N PRO A 121 6.34 -50.16 4.92
CA PRO A 121 5.26 -51.02 5.40
C PRO A 121 3.90 -50.30 5.27
N ARG A 122 2.86 -51.01 4.81
CA ARG A 122 1.59 -50.40 4.33
C ARG A 122 0.71 -49.77 5.43
N LYS A 123 1.17 -49.69 6.67
CA LYS A 123 0.50 -48.97 7.77
C LYS A 123 1.54 -48.54 8.78
N GLN A 124 1.63 -47.24 9.08
CA GLN A 124 1.90 -46.76 10.44
C GLN A 124 1.58 -45.26 10.56
N HIS A 125 0.58 -45.02 11.41
CA HIS A 125 -0.02 -43.78 11.87
C HIS A 125 -0.98 -42.98 10.96
N VAL A 126 -2.24 -43.09 11.40
CA VAL A 126 -3.39 -42.22 11.18
C VAL A 126 -2.93 -40.78 11.38
N HIS A 127 -2.99 -39.99 10.30
CA HIS A 127 -3.08 -38.55 10.41
C HIS A 127 -4.17 -38.26 11.44
N ASP A 128 -3.89 -37.52 12.51
CA ASP A 128 -4.95 -37.00 13.38
C ASP A 128 -5.41 -35.66 12.78
N PRO A 129 -6.38 -35.65 11.85
CA PRO A 129 -6.91 -34.43 11.29
C PRO A 129 -7.66 -33.64 12.36
N SER A 130 -8.05 -34.20 13.51
CA SER A 130 -8.98 -33.52 14.42
C SER A 130 -8.43 -32.18 14.91
N ARG A 131 -7.19 -32.14 15.42
CA ARG A 131 -6.58 -30.89 15.93
C ARG A 131 -6.16 -29.93 14.80
N ARG A 132 -5.67 -30.45 13.68
CA ARG A 132 -5.22 -29.62 12.52
C ARG A 132 -6.37 -29.14 11.64
N ALA A 133 -7.43 -29.92 11.49
CA ALA A 133 -8.65 -29.52 10.79
C ALA A 133 -9.43 -28.52 11.64
N LEU A 134 -9.48 -28.66 12.97
CA LEU A 134 -10.07 -27.63 13.84
C LEU A 134 -9.25 -26.34 13.83
N LEU A 135 -7.91 -26.42 13.87
CA LEU A 135 -7.05 -25.23 13.80
C LEU A 135 -7.04 -24.59 12.41
N LYS A 136 -7.13 -25.38 11.33
CA LYS A 136 -7.23 -24.87 9.95
C LYS A 136 -8.62 -24.31 9.65
N ALA A 137 -9.68 -25.01 10.05
CA ALA A 137 -11.06 -24.55 9.88
C ALA A 137 -11.36 -23.37 10.82
N GLY A 138 -10.88 -23.40 12.06
CA GLY A 138 -10.94 -22.29 13.01
C GLY A 138 -10.11 -21.11 12.54
N GLY A 139 -8.89 -21.33 12.04
CA GLY A 139 -8.06 -20.27 11.44
C GLY A 139 -8.71 -19.63 10.20
N LEU A 140 -9.24 -20.44 9.28
CA LEU A 140 -9.98 -19.96 8.10
C LEU A 140 -11.30 -19.28 8.47
N ALA A 141 -12.02 -19.77 9.48
CA ALA A 141 -13.27 -19.18 9.95
C ALA A 141 -13.04 -17.90 10.75
N VAL A 142 -11.93 -17.79 11.50
CA VAL A 142 -11.54 -16.55 12.19
C VAL A 142 -11.06 -15.52 11.19
N VAL A 143 -10.25 -15.90 10.21
CA VAL A 143 -9.82 -14.99 9.13
C VAL A 143 -11.02 -14.56 8.28
N GLY A 144 -11.81 -15.51 7.78
CA GLY A 144 -13.01 -15.23 6.99
C GLY A 144 -14.08 -14.47 7.77
N GLY A 145 -14.30 -14.85 9.03
CA GLY A 145 -15.23 -14.18 9.95
C GLY A 145 -14.76 -12.77 10.35
N PHE A 146 -13.46 -12.55 10.54
CA PHE A 146 -12.89 -11.22 10.77
C PHE A 146 -13.13 -10.31 9.55
N PHE A 147 -12.92 -10.80 8.33
CA PHE A 147 -13.19 -10.03 7.11
C PHE A 147 -14.68 -9.74 6.89
N LEU A 148 -15.57 -10.70 7.19
CA LEU A 148 -17.02 -10.53 7.07
C LEU A 148 -17.61 -9.62 8.17
N PHE A 149 -17.15 -9.74 9.42
CA PHE A 149 -17.70 -9.01 10.58
C PHE A 149 -17.20 -7.57 10.68
N THR A 150 -15.91 -7.31 10.39
CA THR A 150 -15.35 -5.94 10.46
C THR A 150 -15.79 -5.05 9.30
N GLY A 151 -16.45 -5.61 8.28
CA GLY A 151 -16.86 -4.85 7.10
C GLY A 151 -15.67 -4.28 6.32
N LEU A 152 -14.46 -4.83 6.47
CA LEU A 152 -13.27 -4.43 5.72
C LEU A 152 -13.41 -4.67 4.19
N GLY A 153 -14.41 -5.46 3.77
CA GLY A 153 -14.85 -5.60 2.38
C GLY A 153 -15.81 -4.48 1.91
N ARG A 154 -16.23 -3.56 2.78
CA ARG A 154 -16.95 -2.34 2.35
C ARG A 154 -15.93 -1.39 1.76
N ILE A 155 -15.99 -1.29 0.43
CA ILE A 155 -15.23 -0.39 -0.41
C ILE A 155 -15.56 1.07 -0.05
N GLN A 156 -15.08 1.59 1.09
CA GLN A 156 -15.05 3.03 1.33
C GLN A 156 -13.87 3.58 0.54
N ARG A 157 -14.15 4.01 -0.69
CA ARG A 157 -13.18 4.65 -1.57
C ARG A 157 -12.93 6.07 -1.07
N ASP A 158 -11.69 6.35 -0.69
CA ASP A 158 -11.24 7.71 -0.42
C ASP A 158 -11.44 8.58 -1.67
N VAL A 159 -12.11 9.72 -1.54
CA VAL A 159 -12.33 10.67 -2.64
C VAL A 159 -11.03 11.27 -3.18
N PHE A 160 -9.93 11.15 -2.42
CA PHE A 160 -8.57 11.54 -2.80
C PHE A 160 -7.77 10.37 -3.39
N LEU A 161 -8.33 9.17 -3.50
CA LEU A 161 -7.70 8.06 -4.19
C LEU A 161 -7.79 8.27 -5.71
N ILE A 162 -6.73 8.83 -6.29
CA ILE A 162 -6.67 9.12 -7.72
C ILE A 162 -5.65 8.19 -8.36
N ARG A 163 -6.08 7.44 -9.39
CA ARG A 163 -5.22 6.53 -10.14
C ARG A 163 -4.54 7.24 -11.32
N PRO A 164 -3.34 6.81 -11.75
CA PRO A 164 -2.65 7.39 -12.90
C PRO A 164 -3.52 7.46 -14.18
N PRO A 165 -3.27 8.40 -15.09
CA PRO A 165 -4.01 8.47 -16.35
C PRO A 165 -3.86 7.17 -17.14
N GLY A 166 -4.97 6.70 -17.70
CA GLY A 166 -5.03 5.41 -18.41
C GLY A 166 -5.47 4.24 -17.55
N SER A 167 -5.58 4.42 -16.22
CA SER A 167 -6.13 3.39 -15.33
C SER A 167 -7.54 2.97 -15.75
N ARG A 168 -7.80 1.66 -15.65
CA ARG A 168 -9.13 1.08 -15.84
C ARG A 168 -10.09 1.50 -14.70
N SER A 169 -11.34 1.05 -14.78
CA SER A 169 -12.28 1.18 -13.67
C SER A 169 -11.67 0.60 -12.40
N GLU A 170 -11.98 1.14 -11.22
CA GLU A 170 -11.30 0.72 -9.99
C GLU A 170 -11.36 -0.79 -9.75
N LEU A 171 -12.49 -1.44 -10.05
CA LEU A 171 -12.63 -2.90 -9.89
C LEU A 171 -11.72 -3.67 -10.87
N ASP A 172 -11.76 -3.31 -12.15
CA ASP A 172 -10.91 -3.94 -13.16
C ASP A 172 -9.43 -3.67 -12.89
N PHE A 173 -9.12 -2.47 -12.42
CA PHE A 173 -7.78 -2.05 -12.07
C PHE A 173 -7.23 -2.91 -10.93
N MET A 174 -8.02 -3.14 -9.86
CA MET A 174 -7.64 -4.05 -8.77
C MET A 174 -7.44 -5.49 -9.23
N ALA A 175 -8.29 -6.00 -10.13
CA ALA A 175 -8.16 -7.35 -10.65
C ALA A 175 -6.95 -7.52 -11.59
N THR A 176 -6.57 -6.46 -12.32
CA THR A 176 -5.54 -6.53 -13.37
C THR A 176 -4.16 -6.09 -12.89
N CYS A 177 -4.07 -5.28 -11.83
CA CYS A 177 -2.78 -4.74 -11.36
C CYS A 177 -1.93 -5.82 -10.70
N ALA A 178 -0.78 -6.13 -11.30
CA ALA A 178 0.21 -7.05 -10.72
C ALA A 178 1.00 -6.46 -9.52
N ARG A 179 0.76 -5.19 -9.16
CA ARG A 179 1.47 -4.49 -8.06
C ARG A 179 3.01 -4.50 -8.22
N CYS A 180 3.50 -4.48 -9.45
CA CYS A 180 4.94 -4.57 -9.76
C CYS A 180 5.73 -3.26 -9.58
N ALA A 181 5.05 -2.16 -9.23
CA ALA A 181 5.61 -0.83 -9.00
C ALA A 181 6.40 -0.19 -10.17
N GLN A 182 6.36 -0.72 -11.40
CA GLN A 182 7.07 -0.14 -12.55
C GLN A 182 6.60 1.29 -12.87
N CYS A 183 5.30 1.55 -12.77
CA CYS A 183 4.74 2.88 -12.96
C CYS A 183 5.20 3.89 -11.90
N MET A 184 5.44 3.43 -10.66
CA MET A 184 6.01 4.26 -9.59
C MET A 184 7.48 4.58 -9.90
N LYS A 185 8.25 3.58 -10.31
CA LYS A 185 9.68 3.71 -10.64
C LYS A 185 9.94 4.67 -11.81
N VAL A 186 9.12 4.61 -12.85
CA VAL A 186 9.31 5.45 -14.05
C VAL A 186 8.79 6.88 -13.88
N CYS A 187 8.05 7.17 -12.81
CA CYS A 187 7.40 8.47 -12.64
C CYS A 187 8.44 9.56 -12.29
N PRO A 188 8.69 10.55 -13.18
CA PRO A 188 9.75 11.54 -12.98
C PRO A 188 9.45 12.52 -11.83
N THR A 189 8.16 12.79 -11.60
CA THR A 189 7.71 13.70 -10.53
C THR A 189 7.49 12.97 -9.21
N ASN A 190 7.67 11.65 -9.17
CA ASN A 190 7.40 10.80 -8.01
C ASN A 190 5.97 10.98 -7.43
N VAL A 191 4.99 11.41 -8.24
CA VAL A 191 3.61 11.58 -7.78
C VAL A 191 2.94 10.24 -7.50
N ILE A 192 3.34 9.19 -8.20
CA ILE A 192 2.74 7.86 -8.05
C ILE A 192 3.37 7.14 -6.86
N GLN A 193 2.58 6.92 -5.81
CA GLN A 193 2.96 6.28 -4.57
C GLN A 193 2.15 5.01 -4.33
N PRO A 194 2.64 4.10 -3.48
CA PRO A 194 1.84 2.94 -3.07
C PRO A 194 0.70 3.37 -2.14
N ALA A 195 -0.51 2.98 -2.49
CA ALA A 195 -1.65 3.01 -1.59
C ALA A 195 -1.43 1.95 -0.50
N ILE A 196 -1.38 2.39 0.76
CA ILE A 196 -1.24 1.46 1.88
C ILE A 196 -2.64 1.03 2.36
N PHE A 197 -3.48 2.01 2.71
CA PHE A 197 -4.85 1.76 3.15
C PHE A 197 -5.90 2.64 2.45
N ALA A 198 -5.49 3.62 1.63
CA ALA A 198 -6.40 4.54 0.94
C ALA A 198 -7.29 3.84 -0.11
N ALA A 199 -6.86 2.68 -0.62
CA ALA A 199 -7.62 1.84 -1.54
C ALA A 199 -8.23 0.61 -0.85
N GLY A 200 -8.40 0.65 0.48
CA GLY A 200 -8.74 -0.52 1.29
C GLY A 200 -7.59 -1.52 1.37
N VAL A 201 -7.84 -2.66 2.02
CA VAL A 201 -6.83 -3.71 2.20
C VAL A 201 -6.52 -4.45 0.90
N GLU A 202 -7.52 -4.65 0.04
CA GLU A 202 -7.32 -5.26 -1.29
C GLU A 202 -6.45 -4.38 -2.19
N GLY A 203 -6.53 -3.06 -2.02
CA GLY A 203 -5.72 -2.08 -2.71
C GLY A 203 -4.31 -1.87 -2.14
N PHE A 204 -3.88 -2.69 -1.18
CA PHE A 204 -2.53 -2.61 -0.63
C PHE A 204 -1.47 -2.68 -1.74
N PHE A 205 -0.52 -1.74 -1.68
CA PHE A 205 0.59 -1.60 -2.61
C PHE A 205 0.21 -1.31 -4.07
N THR A 206 -1.02 -0.87 -4.32
CA THR A 206 -1.45 -0.43 -5.65
C THR A 206 -1.09 1.05 -5.89
N PRO A 207 -0.82 1.50 -7.12
CA PRO A 207 -0.38 2.87 -7.37
C PRO A 207 -1.51 3.89 -7.22
N GLN A 208 -1.28 4.94 -6.45
CA GLN A 208 -2.13 6.12 -6.30
C GLN A 208 -1.30 7.38 -6.56
N MET A 209 -1.94 8.49 -6.92
CA MET A 209 -1.27 9.78 -6.97
C MET A 209 -1.35 10.48 -5.62
N ASP A 210 -0.20 10.94 -5.11
CA ASP A 210 -0.06 11.75 -3.90
C ASP A 210 0.46 13.14 -4.29
N TYR A 211 -0.47 14.11 -4.36
CA TYR A 211 -0.14 15.46 -4.81
C TYR A 211 0.63 16.30 -3.80
N ARG A 212 0.85 15.81 -2.58
CA ARG A 212 1.77 16.45 -1.62
C ARG A 212 3.22 16.09 -1.88
N ARG A 213 3.48 15.04 -2.69
CA ARG A 213 4.84 14.61 -3.07
C ARG A 213 5.23 15.02 -4.48
N GLY A 214 4.28 15.16 -5.38
CA GLY A 214 4.53 15.55 -6.77
C GLY A 214 3.25 15.88 -7.53
N TYR A 215 3.31 15.92 -8.85
CA TYR A 215 2.15 16.14 -9.71
C TYR A 215 2.24 15.30 -10.99
N CYS A 216 1.12 15.11 -11.70
CA CYS A 216 1.15 14.47 -13.02
C CYS A 216 1.63 15.50 -14.06
N ASP A 217 2.89 15.38 -14.50
CA ASP A 217 3.46 16.29 -15.51
C ASP A 217 2.68 16.21 -16.83
N TRP A 218 2.31 17.35 -17.41
CA TRP A 218 1.52 17.48 -18.64
C TRP A 218 2.17 16.77 -19.84
N SER A 219 3.49 16.84 -19.95
CA SER A 219 4.30 16.29 -21.05
C SER A 219 4.68 14.81 -20.92
N CYS A 220 4.27 14.11 -19.87
CA CYS A 220 4.68 12.72 -19.60
C CYS A 220 3.55 11.70 -19.77
N ASN A 221 3.80 10.54 -20.39
CA ASN A 221 2.88 9.39 -20.46
C ASN A 221 3.56 8.03 -20.15
N GLU A 222 4.70 8.03 -19.46
CA GLU A 222 5.53 6.82 -19.24
C GLU A 222 4.84 5.71 -18.45
N CYS A 223 3.98 6.05 -17.47
CA CYS A 223 3.35 5.07 -16.60
C CYS A 223 2.50 4.02 -17.33
N GLY A 224 1.90 4.37 -18.47
CA GLY A 224 1.13 3.45 -19.31
C GLY A 224 2.03 2.56 -20.19
N LYS A 225 3.19 3.06 -20.63
CA LYS A 225 4.15 2.32 -21.46
C LYS A 225 4.80 1.16 -20.71
N VAL A 226 5.05 1.34 -19.41
CA VAL A 226 5.72 0.33 -18.57
C VAL A 226 4.77 -0.65 -17.90
N CYS A 227 3.45 -0.57 -18.12
CA CYS A 227 2.48 -1.42 -17.44
C CYS A 227 2.30 -2.77 -18.16
N PRO A 228 2.86 -3.88 -17.64
CA PRO A 228 2.83 -5.15 -18.38
C PRO A 228 1.42 -5.76 -18.44
N THR A 229 0.57 -5.48 -17.45
CA THR A 229 -0.79 -6.03 -17.37
C THR A 229 -1.83 -5.14 -18.03
N GLN A 230 -1.47 -3.97 -18.55
CA GLN A 230 -2.43 -2.99 -19.09
C GLN A 230 -3.52 -2.58 -18.09
N ALA A 231 -3.21 -2.64 -16.78
CA ALA A 231 -4.03 -2.04 -15.73
C ALA A 231 -4.05 -0.51 -15.87
N ILE A 232 -2.89 0.07 -16.22
CA ILE A 232 -2.75 1.42 -16.75
C ILE A 232 -2.56 1.26 -18.26
N ARG A 233 -3.54 1.68 -19.05
CA ARG A 233 -3.44 1.61 -20.51
C ARG A 233 -2.39 2.59 -21.01
N GLU A 234 -1.68 2.19 -22.05
CA GLU A 234 -0.85 3.10 -22.81
C GLU A 234 -1.75 4.14 -23.49
N LEU A 235 -1.54 5.41 -23.16
CA LEU A 235 -2.21 6.54 -23.79
C LEU A 235 -1.16 7.34 -24.55
N SER A 236 -1.47 7.78 -25.77
CA SER A 236 -0.68 8.81 -26.44
C SER A 236 -0.68 10.10 -25.61
N LEU A 237 0.29 10.99 -25.85
CA LEU A 237 0.33 12.29 -25.15
C LEU A 237 -0.92 13.12 -25.40
N VAL A 238 -1.52 13.03 -26.59
CA VAL A 238 -2.75 13.76 -26.94
C VAL A 238 -3.92 13.22 -26.12
N GLU A 239 -4.12 11.89 -26.10
CA GLU A 239 -5.20 11.26 -25.31
C GLU A 239 -5.04 11.52 -23.81
N LYS A 240 -3.81 11.43 -23.31
CA LYS A 240 -3.52 11.67 -21.89
C LYS A 240 -3.81 13.10 -21.46
N ARG A 241 -3.61 14.09 -22.33
CA ARG A 241 -3.96 15.50 -22.07
C ARG A 241 -5.46 15.76 -22.01
N LEU A 242 -6.27 14.90 -22.62
CA LEU A 242 -7.74 14.97 -22.59
C LEU A 242 -8.34 14.11 -21.45
N LYS A 243 -7.56 13.19 -20.88
CA LYS A 243 -8.03 12.26 -19.86
C LYS A 243 -8.19 12.97 -18.51
N VAL A 244 -9.45 13.11 -18.09
CA VAL A 244 -9.79 13.58 -16.74
C VAL A 244 -9.61 12.43 -15.73
N ILE A 245 -8.74 12.64 -14.74
CA ILE A 245 -8.51 11.72 -13.61
C ILE A 245 -9.05 12.29 -12.29
N GLY A 246 -9.20 13.61 -12.21
CA GLY A 246 -9.74 14.31 -11.06
C GLY A 246 -10.15 15.74 -11.39
N ARG A 247 -10.75 16.45 -10.42
CA ARG A 247 -11.06 17.88 -10.51
C ARG A 247 -10.55 18.59 -9.27
N ALA A 248 -9.96 19.77 -9.48
CA ALA A 248 -9.51 20.62 -8.39
C ALA A 248 -10.70 21.35 -7.74
N TYR A 249 -10.65 21.54 -6.44
CA TYR A 249 -11.57 22.37 -5.66
C TYR A 249 -10.77 23.23 -4.69
N ILE A 250 -11.30 24.40 -4.37
CA ILE A 250 -10.65 25.36 -3.47
C ILE A 250 -11.46 25.41 -2.18
N ASP A 251 -10.78 25.23 -1.04
CA ASP A 251 -11.31 25.54 0.27
C ASP A 251 -11.09 27.03 0.58
N HIS A 252 -12.18 27.79 0.60
CA HIS A 252 -12.15 29.23 0.81
C HIS A 252 -11.71 29.61 2.24
N ASN A 253 -11.88 28.73 3.23
CA ASN A 253 -11.48 29.02 4.61
C ASN A 253 -9.96 29.05 4.77
N THR A 254 -9.26 28.28 3.94
CA THR A 254 -7.80 28.11 4.04
C THR A 254 -7.06 28.86 2.90
N CYS A 255 -7.74 29.13 1.78
CA CYS A 255 -7.13 29.79 0.63
C CYS A 255 -6.73 31.24 0.95
N ILE A 256 -5.47 31.63 0.69
CA ILE A 256 -4.92 32.94 1.08
C ILE A 256 -5.76 34.14 0.57
N PRO A 257 -6.19 34.21 -0.71
CA PRO A 257 -7.02 35.30 -1.20
C PRO A 257 -8.40 35.36 -0.54
N TRP A 258 -9.01 34.20 -0.26
CA TRP A 258 -10.35 34.12 0.32
C TRP A 258 -10.34 34.38 1.84
N SER A 259 -9.40 33.75 2.55
CA SER A 259 -9.29 33.75 4.02
C SER A 259 -8.65 35.02 4.55
N GLN A 260 -7.61 35.51 3.89
CA GLN A 260 -6.74 36.58 4.41
C GLN A 260 -6.80 37.87 3.59
N GLY A 261 -7.50 37.86 2.45
CA GLY A 261 -7.61 39.02 1.56
C GLY A 261 -6.28 39.46 0.95
N ARG A 262 -5.34 38.52 0.72
CA ARG A 262 -4.03 38.80 0.11
C ARG A 262 -3.91 38.11 -1.25
N ASP A 263 -3.27 38.78 -2.21
CA ASP A 263 -3.06 38.21 -3.54
C ASP A 263 -2.17 36.95 -3.49
N CYS A 264 -2.61 35.89 -4.16
CA CYS A 264 -1.84 34.67 -4.37
C CYS A 264 -2.17 34.09 -5.75
N LEU A 265 -1.20 34.12 -6.66
CA LEU A 265 -1.43 33.77 -8.08
C LEU A 265 -1.01 32.33 -8.45
N VAL A 266 -0.45 31.59 -7.50
CA VAL A 266 0.33 30.35 -7.73
C VAL A 266 -0.43 29.30 -8.55
N CYS A 267 -1.68 29.01 -8.20
CA CYS A 267 -2.45 27.94 -8.85
C CYS A 267 -2.80 28.25 -10.31
N GLN A 268 -3.10 29.50 -10.66
CA GLN A 268 -3.36 29.92 -12.04
C GLN A 268 -2.07 29.90 -12.87
N GLU A 269 -1.00 30.52 -12.37
CA GLU A 269 0.24 30.65 -13.13
C GLU A 269 0.82 29.28 -13.49
N LEU A 270 0.83 28.35 -12.52
CA LEU A 270 1.38 27.01 -12.70
C LEU A 270 0.44 26.02 -13.39
N CYS A 271 -0.83 26.38 -13.65
CA CYS A 271 -1.74 25.47 -14.33
C CYS A 271 -1.22 25.16 -15.74
N PRO A 272 -0.92 23.89 -16.07
CA PRO A 272 -0.30 23.54 -17.36
C PRO A 272 -1.31 23.44 -18.50
N VAL A 273 -2.61 23.49 -18.21
CA VAL A 273 -3.67 23.45 -19.21
C VAL A 273 -3.63 24.75 -20.02
N PRO A 274 -3.64 24.72 -21.37
CA PRO A 274 -3.49 25.92 -22.20
C PRO A 274 -4.49 27.04 -21.88
N GLU A 275 -5.78 26.72 -21.76
CA GLU A 275 -6.83 27.70 -21.42
C GLU A 275 -6.94 28.01 -19.92
N LYS A 276 -6.04 27.45 -19.11
CA LYS A 276 -6.03 27.51 -17.63
C LYS A 276 -7.34 27.02 -16.99
N ALA A 277 -7.21 26.00 -16.15
CA ALA A 277 -8.36 25.49 -15.38
C ALA A 277 -8.68 26.33 -14.14
N ILE A 278 -7.81 27.27 -13.78
CA ILE A 278 -8.00 28.21 -12.67
C ILE A 278 -7.95 29.62 -13.24
N VAL A 279 -8.94 30.43 -12.92
CA VAL A 279 -9.08 31.82 -13.35
C VAL A 279 -9.27 32.73 -12.14
N PHE A 280 -8.86 33.99 -12.25
CA PHE A 280 -9.15 35.00 -11.22
C PHE A 280 -10.41 35.79 -11.56
N GLU A 281 -11.28 35.92 -10.58
CA GLU A 281 -12.36 36.91 -10.57
C GLU A 281 -11.89 38.09 -9.71
N THR A 282 -12.07 39.31 -10.21
CA THR A 282 -11.77 40.51 -9.41
C THR A 282 -12.86 40.61 -8.33
N GLY A 283 -12.48 40.45 -7.06
CA GLY A 283 -13.38 40.67 -5.95
C GLY A 283 -13.84 42.13 -5.94
N GLY A 284 -15.06 42.37 -6.41
CA GLY A 284 -15.74 43.64 -6.17
C GLY A 284 -15.93 43.83 -4.67
N GLN A 285 -15.59 45.01 -4.16
CA GLN A 285 -15.81 45.45 -2.78
C GLN A 285 -17.20 45.02 -2.26
N GLY A 286 -17.28 44.48 -1.04
CA GLY A 286 -18.58 44.33 -0.37
C GLY A 286 -18.68 43.30 0.76
N GLN A 287 -17.83 43.37 1.79
CA GLN A 287 -18.29 43.04 3.14
C GLN A 287 -18.11 44.28 4.02
N SER A 288 -19.21 45.03 4.09
CA SER A 288 -19.49 45.99 5.15
C SER A 288 -19.43 45.29 6.50
N GLY A 289 -18.26 45.29 7.12
CA GLY A 289 -18.14 45.28 8.57
C GLY A 289 -18.61 46.63 9.09
N GLN A 290 -19.84 46.68 9.61
CA GLN A 290 -20.26 47.70 10.55
C GLN A 290 -19.24 47.76 11.69
N GLY A 291 -18.71 48.95 12.01
CA GLY A 291 -17.89 49.08 13.22
C GLY A 291 -16.98 50.30 13.28
N GLN A 292 -17.59 51.46 13.53
CA GLN A 292 -17.04 52.59 14.27
C GLN A 292 -15.92 53.44 13.64
N SER A 293 -16.34 54.65 13.29
CA SER A 293 -15.58 55.89 13.34
C SER A 293 -14.78 56.01 14.66
N GLY A 294 -13.47 55.84 14.56
CA GLY A 294 -12.51 56.30 15.57
C GLY A 294 -11.53 57.25 14.90
N GLN A 295 -11.64 58.55 15.21
CA GLN A 295 -10.60 59.53 14.94
C GLN A 295 -9.32 59.12 15.69
N GLY A 296 -8.22 58.91 14.97
CA GLY A 296 -6.91 58.60 15.55
C GLY A 296 -5.79 59.08 14.63
N GLN A 297 -5.01 60.03 15.13
CA GLN A 297 -3.92 60.73 14.46
C GLN A 297 -2.72 59.82 14.17
N GLY A 298 -2.05 60.10 13.04
CA GLY A 298 -0.58 60.10 12.91
C GLY A 298 0.19 58.80 13.15
N GLY A 299 0.60 58.15 12.06
CA GLY A 299 1.65 57.12 12.09
C GLY A 299 2.15 56.79 10.69
N GLN A 300 3.32 57.33 10.31
CA GLN A 300 4.00 57.01 9.07
C GLN A 300 4.54 55.57 9.12
N GLY A 301 3.77 54.63 8.58
CA GLY A 301 4.22 53.28 8.27
C GLY A 301 4.29 53.09 6.75
N GLN A 302 5.50 52.89 6.22
CA GLN A 302 5.74 52.59 4.81
C GLN A 302 5.15 51.22 4.45
N GLY A 303 3.85 51.18 4.12
CA GLY A 303 3.19 50.02 3.53
C GLY A 303 3.40 50.01 2.02
N ARG A 304 4.20 49.04 1.54
CA ARG A 304 4.41 48.76 0.11
C ARG A 304 3.06 48.61 -0.60
N GLY A 305 2.94 49.28 -1.75
CA GLY A 305 1.68 49.60 -2.42
C GLY A 305 0.76 48.40 -2.67
N LEU A 306 -0.48 48.52 -2.18
CA LEU A 306 -1.61 47.76 -2.71
C LEU A 306 -1.96 48.31 -4.09
N SER A 307 -1.85 47.45 -5.10
CA SER A 307 -2.37 47.69 -6.44
C SER A 307 -3.83 48.16 -6.36
N ARG A 308 -4.17 49.20 -7.12
CA ARG A 308 -5.53 49.79 -7.25
C ARG A 308 -6.60 48.84 -7.85
N GLY A 309 -6.32 47.54 -7.98
CA GLY A 309 -7.27 46.53 -8.42
C GLY A 309 -7.61 45.62 -7.24
N GLY A 310 -8.89 45.31 -7.03
CA GLY A 310 -9.34 44.44 -5.93
C GLY A 310 -8.61 43.10 -5.87
N ILE A 311 -8.72 42.42 -4.72
CA ILE A 311 -8.11 41.12 -4.46
C ILE A 311 -8.54 40.12 -5.54
N LYS A 312 -7.58 39.39 -6.10
CA LYS A 312 -7.83 38.38 -7.14
C LYS A 312 -8.25 37.06 -6.48
N LEU A 313 -9.51 36.68 -6.65
CA LEU A 313 -10.08 35.47 -6.06
C LEU A 313 -10.01 34.30 -7.07
N PRO A 314 -9.29 33.20 -6.77
CA PRO A 314 -9.19 32.08 -7.69
C PRO A 314 -10.49 31.28 -7.72
N ARG A 315 -10.90 30.88 -8.91
CA ARG A 315 -12.01 29.97 -9.19
C ARG A 315 -11.55 28.88 -10.15
N VAL A 316 -11.97 27.64 -9.88
CA VAL A 316 -11.73 26.50 -10.80
C VAL A 316 -12.84 26.46 -11.84
N VAL A 317 -12.46 26.39 -13.12
CA VAL A 317 -13.34 26.07 -14.25
C VAL A 317 -13.31 24.55 -14.43
N PRO A 318 -14.35 23.81 -13.96
CA PRO A 318 -14.29 22.36 -13.87
C PRO A 318 -13.97 21.72 -15.23
N GLU A 319 -14.60 22.18 -16.31
CA GLU A 319 -14.55 21.60 -17.65
C GLU A 319 -13.12 21.50 -18.18
N ARG A 320 -12.28 22.49 -17.87
CA ARG A 320 -10.86 22.57 -18.28
C ARG A 320 -9.92 21.76 -17.38
N CYS A 321 -10.36 21.39 -16.17
CA CYS A 321 -9.51 20.75 -15.18
C CYS A 321 -9.35 19.24 -15.45
N ILE A 322 -8.13 18.77 -15.74
CA ILE A 322 -7.87 17.34 -15.95
C ILE A 322 -7.50 16.59 -14.66
N GLY A 323 -7.27 17.30 -13.56
CA GLY A 323 -6.86 16.71 -12.29
C GLY A 323 -5.39 16.32 -12.22
N CYS A 324 -4.48 17.12 -12.80
CA CYS A 324 -3.04 16.82 -12.77
C CYS A 324 -2.36 17.07 -11.42
N GLY A 325 -2.99 17.84 -10.52
CA GLY A 325 -2.50 18.10 -9.17
C GLY A 325 -1.37 19.13 -9.03
N VAL A 326 -0.94 19.78 -10.13
CA VAL A 326 0.10 20.84 -10.09
C VAL A 326 -0.24 21.97 -9.11
N CYS A 327 -1.52 22.34 -9.05
CA CYS A 327 -2.00 23.39 -8.16
C CYS A 327 -1.99 22.98 -6.68
N GLU A 328 -2.28 21.71 -6.37
CA GLU A 328 -2.25 21.17 -5.00
C GLU A 328 -0.81 21.05 -4.50
N TYR A 329 0.09 20.54 -5.34
CA TYR A 329 1.51 20.38 -5.02
C TYR A 329 2.20 21.72 -4.70
N ASN A 330 1.92 22.75 -5.49
CA ASN A 330 2.55 24.07 -5.33
C ASN A 330 1.78 25.01 -4.41
N CYS A 331 0.70 24.57 -3.77
CA CYS A 331 -0.08 25.44 -2.91
C CYS A 331 0.78 25.92 -1.71
N PRO A 332 0.97 27.23 -1.51
CA PRO A 332 1.85 27.76 -0.46
C PRO A 332 1.25 27.66 0.95
N VAL A 333 0.02 27.16 1.08
CA VAL A 333 -0.66 26.98 2.36
C VAL A 333 0.01 25.83 3.13
N VAL A 334 0.38 26.12 4.38
CA VAL A 334 1.06 25.19 5.29
C VAL A 334 0.07 24.12 5.76
N ASN A 335 0.55 22.88 5.90
CA ASN A 335 -0.22 21.67 6.26
C ASN A 335 -1.10 21.14 5.12
N GLU A 336 -2.34 21.61 5.01
CA GLU A 336 -3.30 21.14 4.03
C GLU A 336 -3.41 22.16 2.90
N ALA A 337 -3.21 21.73 1.66
CA ALA A 337 -3.33 22.62 0.51
C ALA A 337 -4.75 23.17 0.45
N ALA A 338 -4.89 24.48 0.26
CA ALA A 338 -6.20 25.09 0.09
C ALA A 338 -6.86 24.76 -1.26
N ILE A 339 -6.09 24.29 -2.25
CA ILE A 339 -6.62 23.71 -3.48
C ILE A 339 -6.22 22.25 -3.54
N ARG A 340 -7.21 21.37 -3.70
CA ARG A 340 -6.99 19.92 -3.70
C ARG A 340 -7.74 19.26 -4.85
N VAL A 341 -7.29 18.10 -5.28
CA VAL A 341 -7.92 17.34 -6.37
C VAL A 341 -8.72 16.17 -5.79
N ARG A 342 -9.96 16.02 -6.25
CA ARG A 342 -10.79 14.82 -5.98
C ARG A 342 -10.88 13.97 -7.23
N ALA A 343 -10.96 12.65 -7.04
CA ALA A 343 -11.20 11.72 -8.14
C ALA A 343 -12.54 12.02 -8.82
N VAL A 344 -12.56 12.02 -10.16
CA VAL A 344 -13.81 12.03 -10.95
C VAL A 344 -14.12 10.60 -11.30
N GLU A 345 -15.15 10.03 -10.66
CA GLU A 345 -15.87 8.79 -11.01
C GLU A 345 -15.12 7.76 -11.90
N GLN A 346 -13.86 7.44 -11.56
CA GLN A 346 -13.17 6.23 -12.06
C GLN A 346 -13.53 5.01 -11.20
N THR A 347 -14.24 5.28 -10.11
CA THR A 347 -14.84 4.38 -9.13
C THR A 347 -16.35 4.37 -9.38
N GLY A 348 -16.82 3.54 -10.31
CA GLY A 348 -18.23 3.54 -10.80
C GLY A 348 -19.30 3.22 -9.75
N LEU A 349 -19.51 4.08 -8.76
CA LEU A 349 -20.49 3.89 -7.69
C LEU A 349 -20.86 5.17 -6.91
N LEU A 350 -20.55 6.38 -7.40
CA LEU A 350 -21.01 7.63 -6.78
C LEU A 350 -22.22 8.26 -7.49
N SER A 351 -22.84 7.53 -8.42
CA SER A 351 -24.18 7.81 -8.92
C SER A 351 -25.20 6.90 -8.23
N LYS A 352 -25.57 7.27 -7.00
CA LYS A 352 -26.91 7.11 -6.44
C LYS A 352 -27.13 8.03 -5.26
#